data_AF-A0A354QB02-F1
#
_entry.id   AF-A0A354QB02-F1
#
_cell.length_a   1.000
_cell.length_b   1.000
_cell.length_c   1.000
_cell.angle_alpha   90.00
_cell.angle_beta   90.00
_cell.angle_gamma   90.00
#
_symmetry.space_group_name_H-M   'P 1'
#
loop_
_entity.id
_entity.type
_entity.pdbx_description
1 polymer ?
#
loop_
_entity_poly.entity_id
_entity_poly.type
_entity_poly.pdbx_seq_one_letter_code
_entity_poly.pdbx_strand_id
1 'polypeptide(L)'
;PLEDIFPECERRGIGIIIGSPYASGILASGSKEESKYGYAAASEEMRKKVQSIEVICEDHGVPLKAAALQFPLAHPQVSSVIPGALRAAQVNENLEMLKIHIPLEFWLELKQTGLLHPEAPVA
;
A
#
# COMPACT_ATOMS: atom_id res chain seq x y z
N PRO A 1 -1.88 6.44 13.34
CA PRO A 1 -1.19 7.49 12.59
C PRO A 1 -2.13 8.62 12.16
N LEU A 2 -3.36 8.33 11.69
CA LEU A 2 -4.34 9.36 11.29
C LEU A 2 -4.76 10.27 12.45
N GLU A 3 -4.90 9.72 13.65
CA GLU A 3 -5.41 10.47 14.82
C GLU A 3 -4.32 11.14 15.66
N ASP A 4 -3.06 10.72 15.48
CA ASP A 4 -1.95 11.06 16.39
C ASP A 4 -0.70 11.57 15.65
N ILE A 5 -0.01 10.69 14.92
CA ILE A 5 1.30 10.97 14.31
C ILE A 5 1.19 12.00 13.18
N PHE A 6 0.23 11.83 12.26
CA PHE A 6 0.08 12.72 11.11
C PHE A 6 -0.29 14.16 11.52
N PRO A 7 -1.28 14.39 12.42
CA PRO A 7 -1.56 15.75 12.92
C PRO A 7 -0.37 16.41 13.62
N GLU A 8 0.40 15.65 14.41
CA GLU A 8 1.58 16.21 15.10
C GLU A 8 2.73 16.51 14.14
N CYS A 9 2.93 15.67 13.12
CA CYS A 9 3.88 15.94 12.04
C CYS A 9 3.49 17.21 11.27
N GLU A 10 2.21 17.36 10.93
CA GLU A 10 1.71 18.56 10.27
C GLU A 10 1.96 19.82 11.10
N ARG A 11 1.58 19.80 12.38
CA ARG A 11 1.76 20.93 13.32
C ARG A 11 3.22 21.38 13.42
N ARG A 12 4.16 20.45 13.25
CA ARG A 12 5.61 20.69 13.36
C ARG A 12 6.31 20.89 12.01
N GLY A 13 5.59 20.81 10.88
CA GLY A 13 6.18 20.88 9.54
C GLY A 13 7.13 19.71 9.23
N ILE A 14 6.81 18.51 9.72
CA ILE A 14 7.63 17.30 9.55
C ILE A 14 7.04 16.43 8.44
N GLY A 15 7.81 16.21 7.38
CA GLY A 15 7.49 15.23 6.34
C GLY A 15 7.82 13.79 6.77
N ILE A 16 7.04 12.83 6.25
CA ILE A 16 7.20 11.40 6.53
C ILE A 16 7.70 10.67 5.28
N ILE A 17 8.66 9.76 5.49
CA ILE A 17 9.16 8.85 4.46
C ILE A 17 8.76 7.42 4.83
N ILE A 18 8.05 6.74 3.93
CA ILE A 18 7.55 5.38 4.15
C ILE A 18 8.57 4.36 3.65
N GLY A 19 9.19 3.61 4.57
CA GLY A 19 10.28 2.68 4.25
C GLY A 19 9.87 1.26 3.84
N SER A 20 8.59 0.89 3.93
CA SER A 20 8.14 -0.49 3.64
C SER A 20 6.74 -0.50 3.01
N PRO A 21 6.55 0.14 1.84
CA PRO A 21 5.24 0.21 1.20
C PRO A 21 4.68 -1.18 0.84
N TYR A 22 5.55 -2.18 0.65
CA TYR A 22 5.13 -3.56 0.36
C TYR A 22 4.98 -4.47 1.59
N ALA A 23 5.04 -3.93 2.81
CA ALA A 23 4.86 -4.68 4.07
C ALA A 23 5.72 -5.96 4.17
N SER A 24 7.03 -5.84 3.91
CA SER A 24 7.99 -6.95 3.84
C SER A 24 7.80 -7.93 2.68
N GLY A 25 7.00 -7.57 1.67
CA GLY A 25 6.91 -8.25 0.39
C GLY A 25 5.54 -8.83 0.09
N ILE A 26 4.67 -9.04 1.07
CA ILE A 26 3.33 -9.64 0.83
C ILE A 26 2.48 -8.83 -0.16
N LEU A 27 2.55 -7.49 -0.13
CA LEU A 27 1.82 -6.65 -1.09
C LEU A 27 2.49 -6.59 -2.48
N ALA A 28 3.63 -7.25 -2.63
CA ALA A 28 4.33 -7.43 -3.90
C ALA A 28 4.27 -8.87 -4.43
N SER A 29 4.12 -9.87 -3.56
CA SER A 29 4.05 -11.29 -3.92
C SER A 29 2.64 -11.88 -3.87
N GLY A 30 1.68 -11.18 -3.26
CA GLY A 30 0.30 -11.63 -3.09
C GLY A 30 0.08 -12.52 -1.87
N SER A 31 -1.10 -13.10 -1.72
CA SER A 31 -1.50 -13.92 -0.56
C SER A 31 -0.90 -15.33 -0.48
N LYS A 32 0.24 -15.59 -1.15
CA LYS A 32 0.88 -16.91 -1.21
C LYS A 32 1.39 -17.39 0.15
N GLU A 33 1.53 -18.71 0.34
CA GLU A 33 1.98 -19.28 1.62
C GLU A 33 3.38 -18.83 2.03
N GLU A 34 4.27 -18.64 1.05
CA GLU A 34 5.65 -18.18 1.26
C GLU A 34 5.77 -16.67 1.48
N SER A 35 4.67 -15.92 1.41
CA SER A 35 4.68 -14.47 1.57
C SER A 35 5.08 -14.06 2.99
N LYS A 36 5.80 -12.94 3.08
CA LYS A 36 6.30 -12.38 4.34
C LYS A 36 5.54 -11.12 4.73
N TYR A 37 5.23 -11.02 6.01
CA TYR A 37 4.66 -9.82 6.63
C TYR A 37 5.43 -9.50 7.91
N GLY A 38 5.82 -8.24 8.10
CA GLY A 38 6.59 -7.83 9.29
C GLY A 38 7.91 -8.60 9.44
N TYR A 39 8.58 -8.91 8.33
CA TYR A 39 9.83 -9.68 8.24
C TYR A 39 9.74 -11.14 8.72
N ALA A 40 8.53 -11.65 8.99
CA ALA A 40 8.25 -13.05 9.32
C ALA A 40 7.33 -13.69 8.27
N ALA A 41 7.09 -15.00 8.38
CA ALA A 41 6.05 -15.66 7.58
C ALA A 41 4.69 -15.01 7.88
N ALA A 42 3.91 -14.70 6.85
CA ALA A 42 2.60 -14.13 7.03
C ALA A 42 1.67 -15.14 7.74
N SER A 43 0.85 -14.67 8.68
CA SER A 43 -0.20 -15.50 9.28
C SER A 43 -1.29 -15.82 8.24
N GLU A 44 -2.08 -16.85 8.49
CA GLU A 44 -3.23 -17.18 7.64
C GLU A 44 -4.23 -16.02 7.56
N GLU A 45 -4.48 -15.35 8.69
CA GLU A 45 -5.33 -14.16 8.76
C GLU A 45 -4.82 -13.04 7.84
N MET A 46 -3.51 -12.76 7.87
CA MET A 46 -2.91 -11.73 7.02
C MET A 46 -2.98 -12.11 5.55
N ARG A 47 -2.74 -13.38 5.20
CA ARG A 47 -2.90 -13.86 3.82
C ARG A 47 -4.35 -13.73 3.35
N LYS A 48 -5.33 -14.10 4.17
CA LYS A 48 -6.76 -13.91 3.85
C LYS A 48 -7.10 -12.45 3.63
N LYS A 49 -6.58 -11.54 4.47
CA LYS A 49 -6.78 -10.09 4.28
C LYS A 49 -6.21 -9.62 2.95
N VAL A 50 -4.98 -10.02 2.59
CA VAL A 50 -4.38 -9.65 1.30
C VAL A 50 -5.15 -10.26 0.13
N GLN A 51 -5.62 -11.50 0.26
CA GLN A 51 -6.45 -12.14 -0.75
C GLN A 51 -7.74 -11.35 -1.00
N SER A 52 -8.40 -10.82 0.04
CA SER A 52 -9.57 -9.96 -0.13
C SER A 52 -9.26 -8.66 -0.87
N ILE A 53 -8.06 -8.10 -0.69
CA ILE A 53 -7.59 -6.93 -1.45
C ILE A 53 -7.32 -7.33 -2.90
N GLU A 54 -6.74 -8.51 -3.14
CA GLU A 54 -6.46 -9.03 -4.49
C GLU A 54 -7.73 -9.20 -5.32
N VAL A 55 -8.83 -9.64 -4.72
CA VAL A 55 -10.13 -9.72 -5.41
C VAL A 55 -10.57 -8.35 -5.93
N ILE A 56 -10.53 -7.32 -5.09
CA ILE A 56 -10.91 -5.95 -5.52
C ILE A 56 -9.92 -5.40 -6.54
N CYS A 57 -8.62 -5.72 -6.40
CA CYS A 57 -7.61 -5.40 -7.40
C CYS A 57 -7.94 -6.02 -8.76
N GLU A 58 -8.36 -7.28 -8.81
CA GLU A 58 -8.78 -7.96 -10.05
C GLU A 58 -10.03 -7.32 -10.65
N ASP A 59 -11.05 -7.03 -9.84
CA ASP A 59 -12.31 -6.43 -10.29
C ASP A 59 -12.13 -5.04 -10.92
N HIS A 60 -11.15 -4.27 -10.43
CA HIS A 60 -10.82 -2.93 -10.94
C HIS A 60 -9.66 -2.92 -11.94
N GLY A 61 -9.02 -4.06 -12.21
CA GLY A 61 -7.83 -4.15 -13.06
C GLY A 61 -6.62 -3.38 -12.51
N VAL A 62 -6.52 -3.25 -11.18
CA VAL A 62 -5.45 -2.52 -10.48
C VAL A 62 -4.43 -3.50 -9.92
N PRO A 63 -3.14 -3.44 -10.29
CA PRO A 63 -2.13 -4.29 -9.67
C PRO A 63 -1.96 -3.99 -8.17
N LEU A 64 -1.91 -5.04 -7.33
CA LEU A 64 -1.71 -4.91 -5.88
C LEU A 64 -0.48 -4.05 -5.53
N LYS A 65 0.62 -4.24 -6.27
CA LYS A 65 1.84 -3.42 -6.12
C LYS A 65 1.60 -1.94 -6.35
N ALA A 66 0.81 -1.59 -7.37
CA ALA A 66 0.49 -0.19 -7.66
C ALA A 66 -0.30 0.43 -6.51
N ALA A 67 -1.36 -0.26 -6.05
CA ALA A 67 -2.14 0.19 -4.90
C ALA A 67 -1.27 0.36 -3.63
N ALA A 68 -0.43 -0.62 -3.33
CA ALA A 68 0.46 -0.56 -2.15
C ALA A 68 1.49 0.57 -2.21
N LEU A 69 1.99 0.89 -3.41
CA LEU A 69 2.99 1.94 -3.60
C LEU A 69 2.39 3.34 -3.61
N GLN A 70 1.21 3.49 -4.22
CA GLN A 70 0.54 4.79 -4.37
C GLN A 70 -0.29 5.18 -3.14
N PHE A 71 -0.88 4.22 -2.42
CA PHE A 71 -1.76 4.51 -1.28
C PHE A 71 -1.11 5.44 -0.22
N PRO A 72 0.13 5.20 0.25
CA PRO A 72 0.72 6.08 1.26
C PRO A 72 0.96 7.50 0.75
N LEU A 73 1.16 7.69 -0.56
CA LEU A 73 1.39 9.00 -1.18
C LEU A 73 0.13 9.87 -1.23
N ALA A 74 -1.06 9.29 -1.01
CA ALA A 74 -2.31 10.06 -0.96
C ALA A 74 -2.41 10.96 0.29
N HIS A 75 -1.61 10.69 1.34
CA HIS A 75 -1.62 11.50 2.54
C HIS A 75 -0.65 12.70 2.40
N PRO A 76 -1.07 13.96 2.64
CA PRO A 76 -0.24 15.15 2.40
C PRO A 76 1.05 15.21 3.23
N GLN A 77 1.06 14.60 4.42
CA GLN A 77 2.26 14.48 5.27
C GLN A 77 3.31 13.47 4.76
N VAL A 78 2.97 12.61 3.80
CA VAL A 78 3.92 11.65 3.23
C VAL A 78 4.67 12.31 2.07
N SER A 79 5.96 12.54 2.26
CA SER A 79 6.82 13.19 1.27
C SER A 79 7.38 12.20 0.24
N SER A 80 7.56 10.93 0.64
CA SER A 80 8.14 9.91 -0.24
C SER A 80 7.87 8.49 0.26
N VAL A 81 7.96 7.53 -0.65
CA VAL A 81 7.94 6.08 -0.40
C VAL A 81 9.26 5.48 -0.89
N ILE A 82 9.83 4.55 -0.14
CA ILE A 82 11.06 3.82 -0.50
C ILE A 82 10.68 2.36 -0.74
N PRO A 83 10.36 1.97 -1.99
CA PRO A 83 10.10 0.58 -2.31
C PRO A 83 11.39 -0.24 -2.35
N GLY A 84 11.26 -1.55 -2.16
CA GLY A 84 12.38 -2.48 -2.36
C GLY A 84 12.79 -2.57 -3.82
N ALA A 85 14.11 -2.59 -4.08
CA ALA A 85 14.69 -2.66 -5.42
C ALA A 85 16.01 -3.45 -5.43
N LEU A 86 15.95 -4.73 -5.02
CA LEU A 86 17.10 -5.64 -4.98
C LEU A 86 17.70 -5.93 -6.36
N ARG A 87 16.95 -5.69 -7.45
CA ARG A 87 17.40 -5.87 -8.84
C ARG A 87 16.97 -4.66 -9.68
N ALA A 88 17.75 -4.32 -10.71
CA ALA A 88 17.45 -3.21 -11.61
C ALA A 88 16.04 -3.27 -12.22
N ALA A 89 15.56 -4.47 -12.57
CA ALA A 89 14.20 -4.68 -13.08
C ALA A 89 13.12 -4.21 -12.09
N GLN A 90 13.35 -4.31 -10.78
CA GLN A 90 12.40 -3.86 -9.76
C GLN A 90 12.35 -2.33 -9.68
N VAL A 91 13.44 -1.63 -9.98
CA VAL A 91 13.41 -0.16 -10.10
C VAL A 91 12.44 0.24 -11.20
N ASN A 92 12.59 -0.35 -12.38
CA ASN A 92 11.71 -0.07 -13.52
C ASN A 92 10.26 -0.48 -13.21
N GLU A 93 10.05 -1.65 -12.61
CA GLU A 93 8.71 -2.09 -12.20
C GLU A 93 8.05 -1.08 -11.24
N ASN A 94 8.76 -0.61 -10.21
CA ASN A 94 8.24 0.38 -9.26
C ASN A 94 7.86 1.69 -9.97
N LEU A 95 8.67 2.13 -10.95
CA LEU A 95 8.35 3.33 -11.74
C LEU A 95 7.11 3.14 -12.60
N GLU A 96 6.91 1.97 -13.20
CA GLU A 96 5.68 1.67 -13.94
C GLU A 96 4.46 1.58 -13.02
N MET A 97 4.60 0.97 -11.82
CA MET A 97 3.52 0.91 -10.83
C MET A 97 3.05 2.30 -10.38
N LEU A 98 3.94 3.30 -10.31
CA LEU A 98 3.59 4.69 -9.98
C LEU A 98 2.83 5.42 -11.09
N LYS A 99 2.90 4.96 -12.34
CA LYS A 99 2.24 5.58 -13.49
C LYS A 99 0.84 5.05 -13.75
N ILE A 100 0.47 3.93 -13.11
CA ILE A 100 -0.84 3.32 -13.27
C ILE A 100 -1.89 4.24 -12.65
N HIS A 101 -2.90 4.61 -13.43
CA HIS A 101 -4.07 5.27 -12.90
C HIS A 101 -4.87 4.29 -12.05
N ILE A 102 -5.16 4.66 -10.80
CA ILE A 102 -6.02 3.89 -9.90
C ILE A 102 -7.35 4.63 -9.79
N PRO A 103 -8.48 4.03 -10.19
CA PRO A 103 -9.79 4.66 -10.09
C PRO A 103 -10.15 4.99 -8.63
N LEU A 104 -10.87 6.09 -8.40
CA LEU A 104 -11.33 6.45 -7.06
C LEU A 104 -12.26 5.36 -6.47
N GLU A 105 -13.03 4.71 -7.33
CA GLU A 105 -13.97 3.65 -7.00
C GLU A 105 -13.29 2.46 -6.32
N PHE A 106 -12.08 2.09 -6.76
CA PHE A 106 -11.25 1.04 -6.14
C PHE A 106 -10.98 1.36 -4.67
N TRP A 107 -10.59 2.60 -4.38
CA TRP A 107 -10.30 3.03 -3.01
C TRP A 107 -11.54 3.09 -2.13
N LEU A 108 -12.66 3.55 -2.70
CA LEU A 108 -13.93 3.61 -1.98
C LEU A 108 -14.44 2.20 -1.63
N GLU A 109 -14.27 1.23 -2.51
CA GLU A 109 -14.63 -0.16 -2.24
C GLU A 109 -13.77 -0.77 -1.13
N LEU A 110 -12.46 -0.52 -1.12
CA LEU A 110 -11.60 -0.94 -0.01
C LEU A 110 -12.06 -0.36 1.34
N LYS A 111 -12.55 0.87 1.37
CA LYS A 111 -13.12 1.48 2.58
C LYS A 111 -14.45 0.83 2.98
N GLN A 112 -15.36 0.63 2.02
CA GLN A 112 -16.68 0.04 2.26
C GLN A 112 -16.59 -1.40 2.78
N THR A 113 -15.61 -2.17 2.29
CA THR A 113 -15.33 -3.54 2.73
C THR A 113 -14.53 -3.63 4.03
N GLY A 114 -14.13 -2.49 4.61
CA GLY A 114 -13.36 -2.42 5.85
C GLY A 114 -11.89 -2.87 5.69
N LEU A 115 -11.41 -3.06 4.47
CA LEU A 115 -10.02 -3.40 4.17
C LEU A 115 -9.09 -2.18 4.30
N LEU A 116 -9.66 -0.97 4.12
CA LEU A 116 -9.03 0.31 4.35
C LEU A 116 -9.81 1.14 5.38
N HIS A 117 -9.09 1.93 6.19
CA HIS A 117 -9.71 2.81 7.18
C HIS A 117 -10.59 3.86 6.48
N PRO A 118 -11.82 4.14 6.96
CA PRO A 118 -12.76 5.04 6.30
C PRO A 118 -12.19 6.46 6.09
N GLU A 119 -11.45 6.96 7.08
CA GLU A 119 -10.81 8.28 7.05
C GLU A 119 -9.44 8.32 6.37
N ALA A 120 -8.94 7.21 5.83
CA ALA A 120 -7.65 7.23 5.14
C ALA A 120 -7.75 8.10 3.86
N PRO A 121 -6.84 9.06 3.62
CA PRO A 121 -6.79 9.79 2.36
C PRO A 121 -6.52 8.83 1.19
N VAL A 122 -7.19 9.09 0.08
CA VAL A 122 -7.09 8.32 -1.17
C VAL A 122 -7.14 9.31 -2.33
N ALA A 123 -6.51 8.98 -3.47
CA ALA A 123 -6.34 9.85 -4.62
C ALA A 123 -6.83 9.18 -5.91
#